data_AF-A0AAN7GDZ8-F1
#
_entry.id   AF-A0AAN7GDZ8-F1
#
_cell.length_a   1.000
_cell.length_b   1.000
_cell.length_c   1.000
_cell.angle_alpha   90.00
_cell.angle_beta   90.00
_cell.angle_gamma   90.00
#
_symmetry.space_group_name_H-M   'P 1'
#
loop_
_entity.id
_entity.type
_entity.pdbx_description
1 polymer ?
#
loop_
_entity_poly.entity_id
_entity_poly.type
_entity_poly.pdbx_seq_one_letter_code
_entity_poly.pdbx_strand_id
1 'polypeptide(L)'
;MEHPCHLEGHIVQSIFLIASNAAAILPAYWALRQKAFAEWVLFTCSGISSGLYHACDVGTWCALSFGVLQFMDFWLSFMAVVSTFVYLTTINEVHKRAIHTTVAIFTALLAITKATRSSNIILVMAIGVLGLLVGWLIEISTKFRRFSFSSEALLNMVNRWKDIRVWVLNLVKTLKKRFRWGFMTAGFIALVMAGVSWKLETTESYWIWHSLWHVTIYTSSFFFLCSKATVADGEDERLPERNYELARQDSFSGGH
;
A
#
# COMPACT_ATOMS: atom_id res chain seq x y z
N MET A 1 29.06 4.44 -40.22
CA MET A 1 28.82 5.78 -39.67
C MET A 1 27.46 5.74 -39.01
N GLU A 2 27.43 5.34 -37.73
CA GLU A 2 26.23 5.43 -36.90
C GLU A 2 26.13 6.86 -36.37
N HIS A 3 24.96 7.47 -36.48
CA HIS A 3 24.74 8.84 -36.08
C HIS A 3 24.79 8.97 -34.54
N PRO A 4 25.68 9.82 -33.97
CA PRO A 4 25.84 9.95 -32.51
C PRO A 4 24.60 10.50 -31.78
N CYS A 5 23.65 11.11 -32.50
CA CYS A 5 22.47 11.74 -31.91
C CYS A 5 21.40 10.73 -31.41
N HIS A 6 21.38 9.49 -31.91
CA HIS A 6 20.40 8.48 -31.46
C HIS A 6 20.83 7.79 -30.15
N LEU A 7 22.14 7.64 -29.94
CA LEU A 7 22.70 6.92 -28.80
C LEU A 7 22.52 7.69 -27.49
N GLU A 8 22.69 9.02 -27.51
CA GLU A 8 22.47 9.88 -26.33
C GLU A 8 20.99 9.87 -25.90
N GLY A 9 20.06 9.89 -26.86
CA GLY A 9 18.62 9.79 -26.58
C GLY A 9 18.25 8.48 -25.88
N HIS A 10 18.75 7.35 -26.38
CA HIS A 10 18.50 6.04 -25.77
C HIS A 10 19.07 5.94 -24.35
N ILE A 11 20.27 6.47 -24.09
CA ILE A 11 20.89 6.44 -22.75
C ILE A 11 20.04 7.24 -21.75
N VAL A 12 19.58 8.43 -22.14
CA VAL A 12 18.75 9.27 -21.28
C VAL A 12 17.43 8.57 -20.94
N GLN A 13 16.77 7.94 -21.94
CA GLN A 13 15.54 7.18 -21.73
C GLN A 13 15.73 6.05 -20.70
N SER A 14 16.81 5.28 -20.81
CA SER A 14 17.16 4.22 -19.87
C SER A 14 17.40 4.75 -18.46
N ILE A 15 18.14 5.86 -18.34
CA ILE A 15 18.41 6.48 -17.04
C ILE A 15 17.11 6.88 -16.35
N PHE A 16 16.16 7.49 -17.05
CA PHE A 16 14.86 7.86 -16.48
C PHE A 16 14.07 6.63 -16.00
N LEU A 17 13.99 5.58 -16.82
CA LEU A 17 13.28 4.34 -16.47
C LEU A 17 13.88 3.67 -15.22
N ILE A 18 15.20 3.53 -15.16
CA ILE A 18 15.87 2.90 -14.02
C ILE A 18 15.81 3.80 -12.78
N ALA A 19 16.13 5.09 -12.91
CA ALA A 19 16.20 6.01 -11.78
C ALA A 19 14.82 6.29 -11.16
N SER A 20 13.74 6.26 -11.95
CA SER A 20 12.38 6.47 -11.44
C SER A 20 11.97 5.44 -10.37
N ASN A 21 12.54 4.24 -10.42
CA ASN A 21 12.31 3.18 -9.43
C ASN A 21 12.90 3.49 -8.06
N ALA A 22 13.86 4.42 -7.96
CA ALA A 22 14.37 4.88 -6.67
C ALA A 22 13.27 5.54 -5.81
N ALA A 23 12.16 5.98 -6.42
CA ALA A 23 10.99 6.46 -5.69
C ALA A 23 10.42 5.40 -4.71
N ALA A 24 10.64 4.10 -4.95
CA ALA A 24 10.26 3.02 -4.05
C ALA A 24 10.94 3.09 -2.67
N ILE A 25 12.09 3.79 -2.57
CA ILE A 25 12.80 4.00 -1.30
C ILE A 25 11.92 4.77 -0.31
N LEU A 26 11.09 5.71 -0.77
CA LEU A 26 10.25 6.54 0.10
C LEU A 26 9.23 5.68 0.89
N PRO A 27 8.32 4.91 0.26
CA PRO A 27 7.40 4.06 0.98
C PRO A 27 8.12 2.91 1.72
N ALA A 28 9.22 2.37 1.19
CA ALA A 28 10.00 1.33 1.86
C ALA A 28 10.60 1.83 3.19
N TYR A 29 11.25 3.01 3.17
CA TYR A 29 11.82 3.64 4.36
C TYR A 29 10.73 3.90 5.41
N TRP A 30 9.60 4.48 5.01
CA TRP A 30 8.52 4.75 5.96
C TRP A 30 7.91 3.47 6.52
N ALA A 31 7.67 2.45 5.69
CA ALA A 31 7.17 1.15 6.14
C ALA A 31 8.11 0.54 7.20
N LEU A 32 9.42 0.59 6.96
CA LEU A 32 10.42 0.11 7.91
C LEU A 32 10.37 0.88 9.24
N ARG A 33 10.24 2.21 9.19
CA ARG A 33 10.09 3.07 10.39
C ARG A 33 8.85 2.73 11.20
N GLN A 34 7.79 2.28 10.53
CA GLN A 34 6.54 1.85 11.16
C GLN A 34 6.51 0.35 11.53
N LYS A 35 7.64 -0.36 11.43
CA LYS A 35 7.76 -1.82 11.63
C LYS A 35 6.78 -2.64 10.77
N ALA A 36 6.38 -2.10 9.61
CA ALA A 36 5.52 -2.74 8.63
C ALA A 36 6.38 -3.58 7.67
N PHE A 37 6.88 -4.71 8.16
CA PHE A 37 7.91 -5.48 7.46
C PHE A 37 7.44 -6.08 6.14
N ALA A 38 6.18 -6.49 6.03
CA ALA A 38 5.64 -7.03 4.79
C ALA A 38 5.65 -5.97 3.68
N GLU A 39 5.16 -4.77 3.99
CA GLU A 39 5.14 -3.63 3.09
C GLU A 39 6.56 -3.17 2.74
N TRP A 40 7.47 -3.11 3.73
CA TRP A 40 8.87 -2.77 3.50
C TRP A 40 9.54 -3.71 2.50
N VAL A 41 9.40 -5.03 2.68
CA VAL A 41 9.94 -6.03 1.74
C VAL A 41 9.32 -5.86 0.36
N LEU A 42 8.00 -5.68 0.27
CA LEU A 42 7.31 -5.52 -1.01
C LEU A 42 7.79 -4.30 -1.79
N PHE A 43 7.89 -3.12 -1.15
CA PHE A 43 8.37 -1.91 -1.84
C PHE A 43 9.85 -2.04 -2.24
N THR A 44 10.68 -2.61 -1.37
CA THR A 44 12.11 -2.80 -1.66
C THR A 44 12.31 -3.76 -2.82
N CYS A 45 11.66 -4.93 -2.80
CA CYS A 45 11.73 -5.90 -3.87
C CYS A 45 11.13 -5.37 -5.17
N SER A 46 9.99 -4.66 -5.10
CA SER A 46 9.35 -4.05 -6.27
C SER A 46 10.29 -3.08 -6.97
N GLY A 47 10.88 -2.12 -6.25
CA GLY A 47 11.80 -1.14 -6.85
C GLY A 47 13.09 -1.77 -7.38
N ILE A 48 13.67 -2.74 -6.67
CA ILE A 48 14.89 -3.42 -7.14
C ILE A 48 14.60 -4.26 -8.38
N SER A 49 13.56 -5.10 -8.36
CA SER A 49 13.22 -5.97 -9.49
C SER A 49 12.84 -5.15 -10.72
N SER A 50 12.10 -4.05 -10.55
CA SER A 50 11.75 -3.15 -11.64
C SER A 50 12.97 -2.41 -12.21
N GLY A 51 13.86 -1.90 -11.35
CA GLY A 51 15.12 -1.29 -11.78
C GLY A 51 16.01 -2.27 -12.55
N LEU A 52 16.09 -3.53 -12.10
CA LEU A 52 16.84 -4.59 -12.81
C LEU A 52 16.16 -4.98 -14.12
N TYR A 53 14.83 -5.00 -14.17
CA TYR A 53 14.07 -5.22 -15.40
C TYR A 53 14.40 -4.14 -16.45
N HIS A 54 14.34 -2.87 -16.06
CA HIS A 54 14.65 -1.73 -16.93
C HIS A 54 16.15 -1.49 -17.19
N ALA A 55 17.04 -2.21 -16.51
CA ALA A 55 18.44 -2.30 -16.90
C ALA A 55 18.65 -3.38 -17.97
N CYS A 56 17.88 -4.46 -17.88
CA CYS A 56 17.93 -5.60 -18.79
C CYS A 56 17.24 -5.30 -20.13
N ASP A 57 16.11 -4.59 -20.14
CA ASP A 57 15.34 -4.27 -21.36
C ASP A 57 16.10 -3.39 -22.37
N VAL A 58 16.96 -2.49 -21.87
CA VAL A 58 17.81 -1.58 -22.66
C VAL A 58 19.16 -2.19 -23.04
N GLY A 59 19.39 -3.47 -22.71
CA GLY A 59 20.56 -4.23 -23.16
C GLY A 59 21.86 -3.99 -22.39
N THR A 60 21.81 -3.42 -21.18
CA THR A 60 23.03 -3.20 -20.37
C THR A 60 23.54 -4.50 -19.75
N TRP A 61 22.72 -5.14 -18.91
CA TRP A 61 23.04 -6.37 -18.20
C TRP A 61 21.78 -6.96 -17.56
N CYS A 62 21.64 -8.29 -17.56
CA CYS A 62 20.49 -8.98 -17.01
C CYS A 62 20.92 -9.90 -15.85
N ALA A 63 20.47 -9.60 -14.63
CA ALA A 63 20.72 -10.43 -13.45
C ALA A 63 19.98 -11.79 -13.52
N LEU A 64 18.82 -11.81 -14.17
CA LEU A 64 17.94 -12.97 -14.37
C LEU A 64 17.39 -12.93 -15.80
N SER A 65 16.69 -13.99 -16.21
CA SER A 65 16.05 -13.99 -17.53
C SER A 65 15.00 -12.86 -17.61
N PHE A 66 14.89 -12.24 -18.78
CA PHE A 66 13.98 -11.12 -19.02
C PHE A 66 12.55 -11.42 -18.57
N GLY A 67 12.04 -12.61 -18.88
CA GLY A 67 10.68 -13.02 -18.48
C GLY A 67 10.48 -13.11 -16.97
N VAL A 68 11.51 -13.49 -16.20
CA VAL A 68 11.44 -13.51 -14.74
C VAL A 68 11.46 -12.09 -14.18
N LEU A 69 12.31 -11.21 -14.70
CA LEU A 69 12.36 -9.80 -14.29
C LEU A 69 11.06 -9.07 -14.61
N GLN A 70 10.51 -9.28 -15.80
CA GLN A 70 9.20 -8.74 -16.21
C GLN A 70 8.08 -9.25 -15.30
N PHE A 71 8.06 -10.55 -14.98
CA PHE A 71 7.07 -11.11 -14.06
C PHE A 71 7.18 -10.48 -12.67
N MET A 72 8.40 -10.37 -12.13
CA MET A 72 8.65 -9.76 -10.82
C MET A 72 8.21 -8.28 -10.80
N ASP A 73 8.53 -7.51 -11.84
CA ASP A 73 8.15 -6.10 -11.97
C ASP A 73 6.63 -5.92 -11.86
N PHE A 74 5.85 -6.63 -12.69
CA PHE A 74 4.39 -6.54 -12.65
C PHE A 74 3.79 -7.10 -11.35
N TRP A 75 4.20 -8.29 -10.92
CA TRP A 75 3.63 -8.96 -9.75
C TRP A 75 3.88 -8.17 -8.46
N LEU A 76 5.13 -7.73 -8.24
CA LEU A 76 5.49 -6.98 -7.04
C LEU A 76 4.86 -5.59 -7.06
N SER A 77 4.68 -4.96 -8.22
CA SER A 77 3.95 -3.70 -8.34
C SER A 77 2.47 -3.86 -7.96
N PHE A 78 1.80 -4.94 -8.38
CA PHE A 78 0.43 -5.24 -7.95
C PHE A 78 0.34 -5.47 -6.45
N MET A 79 1.29 -6.22 -5.89
CA MET A 79 1.36 -6.44 -4.46
C MET A 79 1.62 -5.15 -3.69
N ALA A 80 2.52 -4.29 -4.15
CA ALA A 80 2.81 -3.01 -3.51
C ALA A 80 1.56 -2.11 -3.42
N VAL A 81 0.78 -2.02 -4.49
CA VAL A 81 -0.48 -1.25 -4.51
C VAL A 81 -1.51 -1.84 -3.55
N VAL A 82 -1.78 -3.16 -3.61
CA VAL A 82 -2.78 -3.77 -2.74
C VAL A 82 -2.35 -3.73 -1.27
N SER A 83 -1.09 -4.02 -0.98
CA SER A 83 -0.55 -3.97 0.38
C SER A 83 -0.56 -2.56 0.98
N THR A 84 -0.40 -1.51 0.15
CA THR A 84 -0.64 -0.13 0.60
C THR A 84 -2.04 0.02 1.18
N PHE A 85 -3.06 -0.48 0.49
CA PHE A 85 -4.45 -0.39 0.95
C PHE A 85 -4.73 -1.28 2.16
N VAL A 86 -4.21 -2.51 2.16
CA VAL A 86 -4.31 -3.42 3.32
C VAL A 86 -3.70 -2.80 4.56
N TYR A 87 -2.56 -2.11 4.43
CA TYR A 87 -1.90 -1.39 5.51
C TYR A 87 -2.77 -0.29 6.13
N LEU A 88 -3.59 0.40 5.32
CA LEU A 88 -4.53 1.44 5.80
C LEU A 88 -5.74 0.87 6.54
N THR A 89 -6.05 -0.41 6.35
CA THR A 89 -7.18 -1.05 7.05
C THR A 89 -6.87 -1.25 8.54
N THR A 90 -7.94 -1.34 9.34
CA THR A 90 -7.88 -1.73 10.77
C THR A 90 -8.26 -3.18 11.01
N ILE A 91 -8.14 -3.98 9.96
CA ILE A 91 -8.33 -5.41 10.04
C ILE A 91 -7.19 -6.02 10.89
N ASN A 92 -7.50 -7.08 11.64
CA ASN A 92 -6.51 -7.78 12.45
C ASN A 92 -5.39 -8.38 11.57
N GLU A 93 -4.18 -8.48 12.11
CA GLU A 93 -3.00 -8.99 11.40
C GLU A 93 -3.20 -10.39 10.79
N VAL A 94 -3.96 -11.27 11.45
CA VAL A 94 -4.30 -12.61 10.93
C VAL A 94 -5.03 -12.52 9.58
N HIS A 95 -5.99 -11.61 9.47
CA HIS A 95 -6.76 -11.41 8.25
C HIS A 95 -5.94 -10.65 7.19
N LYS A 96 -5.08 -9.71 7.59
CA LYS A 96 -4.14 -9.06 6.64
C LYS A 96 -3.21 -10.07 5.98
N ARG A 97 -2.67 -11.01 6.76
CA ARG A 97 -1.85 -12.11 6.22
C ARG A 97 -2.63 -12.96 5.23
N ALA A 98 -3.87 -13.34 5.57
CA ALA A 98 -4.74 -14.08 4.66
C ALA A 98 -4.99 -13.31 3.36
N ILE A 99 -5.33 -12.02 3.46
CA ILE A 99 -5.56 -11.15 2.30
C ILE A 99 -4.29 -11.05 1.43
N HIS A 100 -3.12 -10.80 2.04
CA HIS A 100 -1.86 -10.74 1.30
C HIS A 100 -1.56 -12.04 0.56
N THR A 101 -1.73 -13.21 1.20
CA THR A 101 -1.50 -14.50 0.55
C THR A 101 -2.48 -14.74 -0.60
N THR A 102 -3.77 -14.49 -0.39
CA THR A 102 -4.79 -14.65 -1.44
C THR A 102 -4.52 -13.73 -2.62
N VAL A 103 -4.26 -12.45 -2.36
CA VAL A 103 -3.95 -11.46 -3.41
C VAL A 103 -2.65 -11.84 -4.11
N ALA A 104 -1.62 -12.31 -3.41
CA ALA A 104 -0.35 -12.73 -4.01
C ALA A 104 -0.54 -13.85 -5.04
N ILE A 105 -1.37 -14.85 -4.73
CA ILE A 105 -1.68 -15.94 -5.67
C ILE A 105 -2.42 -15.40 -6.90
N PHE A 106 -3.48 -14.62 -6.70
CA PHE A 106 -4.25 -14.09 -7.83
C PHE A 106 -3.45 -13.13 -8.70
N THR A 107 -2.68 -12.22 -8.09
CA THR A 107 -1.84 -11.27 -8.83
C THR A 107 -0.68 -11.94 -9.54
N ALA A 108 -0.11 -13.03 -9.00
CA ALA A 108 0.89 -13.84 -9.70
C ALA A 108 0.30 -14.50 -10.95
N LEU A 109 -0.90 -15.11 -10.83
CA LEU A 109 -1.60 -15.69 -11.98
C LEU A 109 -1.94 -14.63 -13.04
N LEU A 110 -2.34 -13.43 -12.62
CA LEU A 110 -2.59 -12.31 -13.54
C LEU A 110 -1.32 -11.84 -14.25
N ALA A 111 -0.18 -11.77 -13.53
CA ALA A 111 1.10 -11.38 -14.07
C ALA A 111 1.64 -12.40 -15.09
N ILE A 112 1.45 -13.71 -14.88
CA ILE A 112 1.87 -14.74 -15.84
C ILE A 112 0.96 -14.77 -17.07
N THR A 113 -0.36 -14.62 -16.90
CA THR A 113 -1.32 -14.87 -17.99
C THR A 113 -1.39 -13.71 -18.98
N LYS A 114 -1.51 -12.45 -18.53
CA LYS A 114 -1.56 -11.24 -19.40
C LYS A 114 -1.13 -9.96 -18.67
N ALA A 115 0.07 -9.91 -18.07
CA ALA A 115 0.56 -8.78 -17.27
C ALA A 115 0.35 -7.38 -17.92
N THR A 116 0.58 -7.29 -19.24
CA THR A 116 0.62 -6.04 -20.01
C THR A 116 -0.75 -5.56 -20.50
N ARG A 117 -1.82 -6.34 -20.31
CA ARG A 117 -3.15 -5.91 -20.76
C ARG A 117 -3.68 -4.88 -19.77
N SER A 118 -3.97 -3.66 -20.25
CA SER A 118 -4.51 -2.56 -19.45
C SER A 118 -5.74 -2.94 -18.60
N SER A 119 -6.50 -3.97 -19.02
CA SER A 119 -7.61 -4.56 -18.25
C SER A 119 -7.17 -5.15 -16.90
N ASN A 120 -5.98 -5.75 -16.82
CA ASN A 120 -5.51 -6.43 -15.62
C ASN A 120 -5.08 -5.43 -14.55
N ILE A 121 -4.53 -4.29 -14.95
CA ILE A 121 -4.20 -3.18 -14.04
C ILE A 121 -5.46 -2.50 -13.51
N ILE A 122 -6.46 -2.26 -14.37
CA ILE A 122 -7.78 -1.79 -13.93
C ILE A 122 -8.38 -2.76 -12.92
N LEU A 123 -8.23 -4.07 -13.15
CA LEU A 123 -8.71 -5.10 -12.24
C LEU A 123 -7.96 -5.06 -10.90
N VAL A 124 -6.63 -4.89 -10.89
CA VAL A 124 -5.85 -4.75 -9.64
C VAL A 124 -6.22 -3.48 -8.87
N MET A 125 -6.39 -2.36 -9.58
CA MET A 125 -6.88 -1.11 -8.99
C MET A 125 -8.29 -1.27 -8.42
N ALA A 126 -9.17 -1.96 -9.14
CA ALA A 126 -10.52 -2.28 -8.69
C ALA A 126 -10.51 -3.22 -7.48
N ILE A 127 -9.60 -4.21 -7.43
CA ILE A 127 -9.41 -5.08 -6.25
C ILE A 127 -8.91 -4.25 -5.05
N GLY A 128 -7.97 -3.33 -5.26
CA GLY A 128 -7.49 -2.44 -4.19
C GLY A 128 -8.60 -1.57 -3.61
N VAL A 129 -9.39 -0.93 -4.48
CA VAL A 129 -10.57 -0.14 -4.09
C VAL A 129 -11.63 -1.02 -3.42
N LEU A 130 -11.93 -2.20 -3.97
CA LEU A 130 -12.88 -3.14 -3.39
C LEU A 130 -12.39 -3.64 -2.03
N GLY A 131 -11.10 -3.89 -1.85
CA GLY A 131 -10.48 -4.27 -0.59
C GLY A 131 -10.63 -3.18 0.47
N LEU A 132 -10.44 -1.91 0.11
CA LEU A 132 -10.74 -0.78 0.99
C LEU A 132 -12.23 -0.72 1.34
N LEU A 133 -13.12 -0.87 0.34
CA LEU A 133 -14.57 -0.86 0.55
C LEU A 133 -15.01 -2.01 1.45
N VAL A 134 -14.49 -3.22 1.24
CA VAL A 134 -14.77 -4.40 2.05
C VAL A 134 -14.22 -4.24 3.47
N GLY A 135 -12.99 -3.74 3.63
CA GLY A 135 -12.43 -3.45 4.95
C GLY A 135 -13.26 -2.40 5.70
N TRP A 136 -13.74 -1.39 4.99
CA TRP A 136 -14.66 -0.39 5.52
C TRP A 136 -16.03 -0.99 5.88
N LEU A 137 -16.60 -1.84 5.02
CA LEU A 137 -17.87 -2.54 5.27
C LEU A 137 -17.78 -3.55 6.42
N ILE A 138 -16.64 -4.21 6.62
CA ILE A 138 -16.40 -5.11 7.76
C ILE A 138 -16.34 -4.29 9.08
N GLU A 139 -15.66 -3.14 9.07
CA GLU A 139 -15.65 -2.22 10.22
C GLU A 139 -17.06 -1.69 10.55
N ILE A 140 -17.85 -1.41 9.51
CA ILE A 140 -19.25 -0.99 9.65
C ILE A 140 -20.12 -2.12 10.20
N SER A 141 -20.05 -3.32 9.61
CA SER A 141 -20.91 -4.46 9.96
C SER A 141 -20.61 -5.05 11.33
N THR A 142 -19.34 -5.11 11.75
CA THR A 142 -18.97 -5.54 13.11
C THR A 142 -19.49 -4.58 14.19
N LYS A 143 -19.50 -3.27 13.91
CA LYS A 143 -20.13 -2.28 14.80
C LYS A 143 -21.66 -2.31 14.73
N PHE A 144 -22.25 -2.56 13.55
CA PHE A 144 -23.69 -2.67 13.38
C PHE A 144 -24.28 -3.95 14.01
N ARG A 145 -23.56 -5.07 13.97
CA ARG A 145 -23.96 -6.32 14.63
C ARG A 145 -24.02 -6.19 16.16
N ARG A 146 -23.18 -5.33 16.76
CA ARG A 146 -23.30 -4.95 18.17
C ARG A 146 -24.55 -4.10 18.47
N PHE A 147 -25.04 -3.35 17.49
CA PHE A 147 -26.23 -2.51 17.62
C PHE A 147 -27.55 -3.29 17.35
N SER A 148 -27.51 -4.29 16.46
CA SER A 148 -28.70 -5.00 15.98
C SER A 148 -29.25 -6.08 16.92
N PHE A 149 -28.67 -6.30 18.11
CA PHE A 149 -29.17 -7.28 19.10
C PHE A 149 -30.29 -6.74 20.00
N SER A 150 -30.90 -5.60 19.67
CA SER A 150 -32.10 -5.08 20.32
C SER A 150 -33.24 -5.01 19.30
N SER A 151 -34.19 -5.94 19.41
CA SER A 151 -35.29 -6.15 18.46
C SER A 151 -36.55 -5.40 18.92
N GLU A 152 -36.82 -4.24 18.33
CA GLU A 152 -38.16 -3.62 18.24
C GLU A 152 -38.17 -2.68 17.01
N ALA A 153 -38.78 -3.07 15.89
CA ALA A 153 -38.33 -2.64 14.55
C ALA A 153 -39.21 -1.64 13.77
N LEU A 154 -40.41 -1.23 14.23
CA LEU A 154 -41.32 -0.41 13.40
C LEU A 154 -41.43 1.07 13.81
N LEU A 155 -41.62 1.40 15.09
CA LEU A 155 -41.51 2.79 15.61
C LEU A 155 -40.07 3.32 15.59
N ASN A 156 -39.13 2.40 15.37
CA ASN A 156 -37.70 2.58 15.48
C ASN A 156 -37.05 3.12 14.20
N MET A 157 -37.81 3.46 13.15
CA MET A 157 -37.24 3.89 11.87
C MET A 157 -36.71 5.34 11.90
N VAL A 158 -37.42 6.25 12.57
CA VAL A 158 -36.99 7.65 12.78
C VAL A 158 -35.89 7.74 13.83
N ASN A 159 -35.99 6.96 14.91
CA ASN A 159 -34.91 6.82 15.90
C ASN A 159 -33.68 6.16 15.26
N ARG A 160 -33.83 5.10 14.46
CA ARG A 160 -32.75 4.55 13.60
C ARG A 160 -32.12 5.61 12.72
N TRP A 161 -32.88 6.52 12.11
CA TRP A 161 -32.30 7.56 11.25
C TRP A 161 -31.46 8.56 12.04
N LYS A 162 -31.91 8.93 13.25
CA LYS A 162 -31.11 9.75 14.17
C LYS A 162 -29.87 8.99 14.65
N ASP A 163 -29.99 7.71 15.01
CA ASP A 163 -28.89 6.87 15.46
C ASP A 163 -27.88 6.60 14.34
N ILE A 164 -28.35 6.37 13.12
CA ILE A 164 -27.52 6.24 11.92
C ILE A 164 -26.79 7.56 11.67
N ARG A 165 -27.45 8.73 11.78
CA ARG A 165 -26.77 10.03 11.64
C ARG A 165 -25.69 10.22 12.72
N VAL A 166 -26.00 9.97 13.98
CA VAL A 166 -25.04 10.06 15.09
C VAL A 166 -23.88 9.08 14.89
N TRP A 167 -24.18 7.86 14.46
CA TRP A 167 -23.18 6.85 14.14
C TRP A 167 -22.30 7.23 12.96
N VAL A 168 -22.87 7.74 11.85
CA VAL A 168 -22.12 8.25 10.69
C VAL A 168 -21.24 9.43 11.12
N LEU A 169 -21.75 10.36 11.93
CA LEU A 169 -20.97 11.48 12.46
C LEU A 169 -19.81 10.98 13.34
N ASN A 170 -20.06 9.97 14.18
CA ASN A 170 -19.02 9.34 15.00
C ASN A 170 -18.01 8.56 14.16
N LEU A 171 -18.44 7.91 13.07
CA LEU A 171 -17.59 7.22 12.11
C LEU A 171 -16.70 8.23 11.39
N VAL A 172 -17.28 9.32 10.87
CA VAL A 172 -16.55 10.43 10.23
C VAL A 172 -15.57 11.05 11.22
N LYS A 173 -15.95 11.26 12.48
CA LYS A 173 -15.05 11.78 13.53
C LYS A 173 -13.89 10.82 13.81
N THR A 174 -14.17 9.51 13.85
CA THR A 174 -13.15 8.46 14.05
C THR A 174 -12.19 8.39 12.87
N LEU A 175 -12.71 8.39 11.64
CA LEU A 175 -11.91 8.43 10.41
C LEU A 175 -11.10 9.73 10.34
N LYS A 176 -11.69 10.86 10.76
CA LYS A 176 -10.99 12.14 10.81
C LYS A 176 -9.81 12.16 11.76
N LYS A 177 -9.92 11.46 12.90
CA LYS A 177 -8.84 11.31 13.88
C LYS A 177 -7.78 10.29 13.43
N ARG A 178 -8.18 9.26 12.67
CA ARG A 178 -7.30 8.17 12.22
C ARG A 178 -6.36 8.59 11.09
N PHE A 179 -6.79 9.50 10.21
CA PHE A 179 -5.99 9.88 9.05
C PHE A 179 -5.60 11.35 9.06
N ARG A 180 -4.34 11.62 8.72
CA ARG A 180 -3.86 12.95 8.37
C ARG A 180 -4.34 13.27 6.96
N TRP A 181 -5.45 14.00 6.86
CA TRP A 181 -6.17 14.23 5.59
C TRP A 181 -5.33 14.86 4.49
N GLY A 182 -4.37 15.74 4.83
CA GLY A 182 -3.47 16.32 3.81
C GLY A 182 -2.63 15.26 3.08
N PHE A 183 -2.11 14.27 3.80
CA PHE A 183 -1.40 13.15 3.18
C PHE A 183 -2.35 12.19 2.46
N MET A 184 -3.55 11.97 3.00
CA MET A 184 -4.56 11.14 2.33
C MET A 184 -4.97 11.72 0.96
N THR A 185 -5.23 13.04 0.89
CA THR A 185 -5.59 13.71 -0.37
C THR A 185 -4.41 13.74 -1.34
N ALA A 186 -3.20 14.02 -0.86
CA ALA A 186 -1.99 13.94 -1.69
C ALA A 186 -1.77 12.53 -2.27
N GLY A 187 -2.02 11.48 -1.47
CA GLY A 187 -1.96 10.09 -1.92
C GLY A 187 -2.94 9.81 -3.05
N PHE A 188 -4.22 10.21 -2.92
CA PHE A 188 -5.19 10.04 -4.01
C PHE A 188 -4.85 10.85 -5.26
N ILE A 189 -4.35 12.08 -5.12
CA ILE A 189 -3.91 12.89 -6.28
C ILE A 189 -2.78 12.16 -7.01
N ALA A 190 -1.76 11.69 -6.29
CA ALA A 190 -0.66 10.93 -6.86
C ALA A 190 -1.13 9.61 -7.50
N LEU A 191 -2.10 8.92 -6.90
CA LEU A 191 -2.69 7.70 -7.45
C LEU A 191 -3.42 7.95 -8.78
N VAL A 192 -4.18 9.05 -8.86
CA VAL A 192 -4.84 9.47 -10.11
C VAL A 192 -3.80 9.83 -11.17
N MET A 193 -2.73 10.55 -10.80
CA MET A 193 -1.63 10.85 -11.73
C MET A 193 -0.96 9.58 -12.25
N ALA A 194 -0.77 8.55 -11.40
CA ALA A 194 -0.27 7.25 -11.84
C ALA A 194 -1.20 6.60 -12.87
N GLY A 195 -2.51 6.56 -12.58
CA GLY A 195 -3.50 6.01 -13.52
C GLY A 195 -3.56 6.76 -14.85
N VAL A 196 -3.43 8.09 -14.83
CA VAL A 196 -3.37 8.93 -16.03
C VAL A 196 -2.08 8.66 -16.81
N SER A 197 -0.94 8.59 -16.14
CA SER A 197 0.36 8.33 -16.77
C SER A 197 0.35 7.00 -17.51
N TRP A 198 -0.17 5.94 -16.87
CA TRP A 198 -0.37 4.65 -17.51
C TRP A 198 -1.28 4.73 -18.75
N LYS A 199 -2.36 5.51 -18.66
CA LYS A 199 -3.33 5.60 -19.76
C LYS A 199 -2.80 6.35 -20.99
N LEU A 200 -1.87 7.28 -20.77
CA LEU A 200 -1.22 8.09 -21.81
C LEU A 200 0.03 7.42 -22.40
N GLU A 201 0.43 6.26 -21.88
CA GLU A 201 1.56 5.49 -22.37
C GLU A 201 1.32 5.08 -23.84
N THR A 202 2.25 5.49 -24.72
CA THR A 202 2.34 5.07 -26.12
C THR A 202 3.75 4.58 -26.39
N THR A 203 3.99 3.87 -27.49
CA THR A 203 5.32 3.33 -27.81
C THR A 203 6.41 4.40 -27.86
N GLU A 204 6.10 5.60 -28.39
CA GLU A 204 7.06 6.71 -28.51
C GLU A 204 7.31 7.43 -27.17
N SER A 205 6.28 7.52 -26.33
CA SER A 205 6.33 8.26 -25.06
C SER A 205 6.48 7.36 -23.84
N TYR A 206 6.78 6.08 -24.05
CA TYR A 206 6.85 5.03 -23.02
C TYR A 206 7.77 5.44 -21.87
N TRP A 207 9.01 5.80 -22.18
CA TRP A 207 10.02 6.13 -21.18
C TRP A 207 9.62 7.30 -20.26
N ILE A 208 8.84 8.28 -20.76
CA ILE A 208 8.36 9.42 -19.96
C ILE A 208 7.21 8.98 -19.06
N TRP A 209 6.14 8.44 -19.66
CA TRP A 209 4.91 8.14 -18.93
C TRP A 209 5.07 6.97 -17.98
N HIS A 210 5.90 5.99 -18.34
CA HIS A 210 6.18 4.84 -17.48
C HIS A 210 7.08 5.24 -16.30
N SER A 211 8.09 6.09 -16.51
CA SER A 211 8.87 6.68 -15.43
C SER A 211 8.00 7.54 -14.50
N LEU A 212 7.08 8.33 -15.07
CA LEU A 212 6.14 9.12 -14.29
C LEU A 212 5.17 8.22 -13.50
N TRP A 213 4.74 7.10 -14.08
CA TRP A 213 3.95 6.08 -13.39
C TRP A 213 4.69 5.56 -12.15
N HIS A 214 5.96 5.14 -12.27
CA HIS A 214 6.79 4.70 -11.14
C HIS A 214 6.87 5.75 -10.03
N VAL A 215 7.24 6.99 -10.39
CA VAL A 215 7.37 8.07 -9.41
C VAL A 215 6.05 8.34 -8.70
N THR A 216 4.95 8.45 -9.47
CA THR A 216 3.64 8.80 -8.90
C THR A 216 3.01 7.67 -8.10
N ILE A 217 3.18 6.41 -8.48
CA ILE A 217 2.61 5.28 -7.74
C ILE A 217 3.34 5.06 -6.40
N TYR A 218 4.67 5.11 -6.37
CA TYR A 218 5.42 4.99 -5.12
C TYR A 218 5.22 6.21 -4.21
N THR A 219 5.12 7.41 -4.79
CA THR A 219 4.78 8.63 -4.03
C THR A 219 3.38 8.55 -3.44
N SER A 220 2.41 8.03 -4.18
CA SER A 220 1.06 7.75 -3.70
C SER A 220 1.10 6.81 -2.49
N SER A 221 1.79 5.67 -2.61
CA SER A 221 1.97 4.74 -1.50
C SER A 221 2.63 5.39 -0.28
N PHE A 222 3.68 6.20 -0.48
CA PHE A 222 4.34 6.93 0.60
C PHE A 222 3.36 7.86 1.33
N PHE A 223 2.58 8.66 0.61
CA PHE A 223 1.60 9.55 1.21
C PHE A 223 0.49 8.79 1.93
N PHE A 224 0.00 7.68 1.38
CA PHE A 224 -0.94 6.82 2.08
C PHE A 224 -0.35 6.29 3.39
N LEU A 225 0.87 5.79 3.37
CA LEU A 225 1.58 5.34 4.56
C LEU A 225 1.76 6.44 5.61
N CYS A 226 2.10 7.67 5.20
CA CYS A 226 2.18 8.85 6.08
C CYS A 226 0.80 9.33 6.57
N SER A 227 -0.28 9.01 5.85
CA SER A 227 -1.63 9.42 6.21
C SER A 227 -2.14 8.70 7.45
N LYS A 228 -1.68 7.47 7.71
CA LYS A 228 -2.08 6.71 8.88
C LYS A 228 -1.53 7.37 10.14
N ALA A 229 -2.42 7.92 10.97
CA ALA A 229 -2.01 8.43 12.26
C ALA A 229 -1.51 7.26 13.11
N THR A 230 -0.26 7.34 13.57
CA THR A 230 0.21 6.53 14.68
C THR A 230 -0.72 6.83 15.85
N VAL A 231 -1.56 5.86 16.21
CA VAL A 231 -2.14 5.85 17.55
C VAL A 231 -0.92 5.74 18.45
N ALA A 232 -0.54 6.85 19.10
CA ALA A 232 0.48 6.82 20.12
C ALA A 232 0.03 5.74 21.11
N ASP A 233 0.74 4.62 21.10
CA ASP A 233 0.53 3.51 22.00
C ASP A 233 1.05 4.00 23.36
N GLY A 234 0.23 4.81 24.03
CA GLY A 234 0.49 5.34 25.36
C GLY A 234 0.38 4.28 26.45
N GLU A 235 0.51 3.00 26.10
CA GLU A 235 0.52 1.86 27.02
C GLU A 235 1.83 1.06 26.96
N ASP A 236 2.67 1.21 25.93
CA ASP A 236 3.92 0.42 25.80
C ASP A 236 5.09 1.00 26.61
N GLU A 237 4.99 2.25 27.10
CA GLU A 237 5.97 2.83 28.03
C GLU A 237 5.72 2.46 29.50
N ARG A 238 4.57 1.84 29.86
CA ARG A 238 4.29 1.44 31.27
C ARG A 238 4.68 0.01 31.62
N LEU A 239 4.92 -0.85 30.63
CA LEU A 239 5.35 -2.24 30.85
C LEU A 239 6.81 -2.40 31.30
N PRO A 240 7.79 -1.57 30.86
CA PRO A 240 9.16 -1.67 31.35
C PRO A 240 9.25 -1.37 32.85
N GLU A 241 8.65 -0.27 33.32
CA GLU A 241 8.73 0.16 34.73
C GLU A 241 8.14 -0.87 35.69
N ARG A 242 7.01 -1.48 35.35
CA ARG A 242 6.35 -2.48 36.22
C ARG A 242 7.20 -3.73 36.43
N ASN A 243 7.95 -4.16 35.41
CA ASN A 243 8.84 -5.32 35.51
C ASN A 243 10.12 -5.00 36.28
N TYR A 244 10.64 -3.76 36.17
CA TYR A 244 11.76 -3.30 36.99
C TYR A 244 11.37 -3.15 38.47
N GLU A 245 10.16 -2.69 38.78
CA GLU A 245 9.67 -2.59 40.16
C GLU A 245 9.41 -3.96 40.80
N LEU A 246 8.84 -4.91 40.05
CA LEU A 246 8.63 -6.29 40.54
C LEU A 246 9.95 -7.02 40.80
N ALA A 247 10.92 -6.92 39.89
CA ALA A 247 12.25 -7.52 40.09
C ALA A 247 13.00 -6.88 41.29
N ARG A 248 12.79 -5.58 41.52
CA ARG A 248 13.36 -4.88 42.69
C ARG A 248 12.71 -5.35 43.99
N GLN A 249 11.39 -5.55 44.03
CA GLN A 249 10.70 -6.02 45.24
C GLN A 249 11.11 -7.44 45.64
N ASP A 250 11.26 -8.36 44.68
CA ASP A 250 11.68 -9.74 44.96
C ASP A 250 13.13 -9.81 45.48
N SER A 251 13.99 -8.86 45.09
CA SER A 251 15.37 -8.76 45.56
C SER A 251 15.49 -8.37 47.04
N PHE A 252 14.51 -7.64 47.59
CA PHE A 252 14.51 -7.21 49.00
C PHE A 252 13.77 -8.19 49.92
N SER A 253 12.95 -9.08 49.39
CA SER A 253 12.18 -10.06 50.19
C SER A 253 12.92 -11.38 50.44
N GLY A 254 14.07 -11.62 49.80
CA GLY A 254 14.81 -12.89 49.88
C GLY A 254 15.93 -12.95 50.94
N GLY A 255 16.04 -11.94 51.81
CA GLY A 255 17.10 -11.87 52.82
C GLY A 255 16.56 -11.78 54.24
N HIS A 256 16.10 -12.90 54.79
CA HIS A 256 15.95 -13.13 56.23
C HIS A 256 16.07 -14.61 56.55
#